data_AF-A0A090MBD0-F1
#
_entry.id   AF-A0A090MBD0-F1
#
_cell.length_a   1.000
_cell.length_b   1.000
_cell.length_c   1.000
_cell.angle_alpha   90.00
_cell.angle_beta   90.00
_cell.angle_gamma   90.00
#
_symmetry.space_group_name_H-M   'P 1'
#
loop_
_entity.id
_entity.type
_entity.pdbx_description
1 polymer ?
#
loop_
_entity_poly.entity_id
_entity_poly.type
_entity_poly.pdbx_seq_one_letter_code
_entity_poly.pdbx_strand_id
1 'polypeptide(L)'
;MKSKRNSYQVRKVSCVFLLLSSVLVVYTFNLHSRRNYSPGFMTALHEETRFRVHLCGYQFKTFAAAVFPEADITKWHMNVTPACVHDVMIASLPCEPVSVNDYPGTVLFVDGENGRMQQLAHPNLYYLGVKHPPRKVAGHLQLFHVAHTTLFHPYSATDFLQVHSRLAENFLIYLNSNCVPFREKAYDSIVQLAVTHAMPTPAAAGKCHGNHAETSIYMNDRAGRILNVADKLSKYRFALVMENSNEEGYVSEKIANAFIAGTMPVYYGTTDIFSIFNKKRFIYFDVQHPEQALLQILALETNHTLLIETLKLPILADGENTLKRFFSLTEDVGGGQLKHKIRSLIHKE
;
A
#
# COMPACT_ATOMS: atom_id res chain seq x y z
N MET A 1 24.13 -46.34 -11.73
CA MET A 1 22.82 -46.96 -11.38
C MET A 1 22.77 -47.27 -9.89
N LYS A 2 21.58 -47.16 -9.27
CA LYS A 2 21.25 -47.11 -7.82
C LYS A 2 21.39 -45.68 -7.24
N SER A 3 20.39 -44.79 -7.30
CA SER A 3 18.97 -44.76 -6.92
C SER A 3 18.70 -44.46 -5.44
N LYS A 4 17.70 -43.58 -5.26
CA LYS A 4 16.90 -43.25 -4.06
C LYS A 4 17.44 -42.04 -3.29
N ARG A 5 16.99 -40.79 -3.59
CA ARG A 5 15.63 -40.26 -3.35
C ARG A 5 15.08 -40.80 -2.03
N ASN A 6 15.43 -40.19 -0.90
CA ASN A 6 14.67 -40.37 0.36
C ASN A 6 15.00 -39.34 1.47
N SER A 7 15.22 -38.06 1.13
CA SER A 7 15.36 -36.99 2.13
C SER A 7 14.35 -35.85 2.00
N TYR A 8 13.40 -35.93 1.07
CA TYR A 8 12.44 -34.85 0.77
C TYR A 8 11.04 -35.03 1.41
N GLN A 9 10.87 -35.98 2.33
CA GLN A 9 9.55 -36.33 2.91
C GLN A 9 9.41 -36.08 4.41
N VAL A 10 10.45 -35.57 5.09
CA VAL A 10 10.44 -35.42 6.56
C VAL A 10 10.45 -33.94 6.92
N ARG A 11 9.26 -33.30 6.88
CA ARG A 11 8.85 -32.07 7.63
C ARG A 11 7.54 -31.44 7.12
N LYS A 12 6.70 -32.18 6.38
CA LYS A 12 5.26 -31.92 6.40
C LYS A 12 4.69 -32.51 7.69
N VAL A 13 4.91 -31.84 8.82
CA VAL A 13 4.07 -32.11 10.00
C VAL A 13 2.70 -31.56 9.63
N SER A 14 1.83 -32.45 9.14
CA SER A 14 0.46 -32.09 8.83
C SER A 14 -0.23 -31.66 10.11
N CYS A 15 -0.45 -30.36 10.28
CA CYS A 15 -1.38 -29.76 11.26
C CYS A 15 -2.76 -30.48 11.28
N VAL A 16 -3.12 -31.17 10.19
CA VAL A 16 -4.33 -32.02 10.07
C VAL A 16 -4.36 -33.19 11.06
N PHE A 17 -3.21 -33.79 11.41
CA PHE A 17 -3.17 -35.00 12.24
C PHE A 17 -3.47 -34.72 13.72
N LEU A 18 -3.27 -33.49 14.22
CA LEU A 18 -3.52 -33.13 15.61
C LEU A 18 -4.94 -32.61 15.87
N LEU A 19 -5.61 -32.01 14.88
CA LEU A 19 -7.04 -31.67 14.98
C LEU A 19 -7.93 -32.91 14.94
N LEU A 20 -7.65 -33.87 14.06
CA LEU A 20 -8.41 -35.13 14.03
C LEU A 20 -8.15 -35.97 15.28
N SER A 21 -6.91 -36.03 15.78
CA SER A 21 -6.63 -36.76 17.02
C SER A 21 -7.15 -36.03 18.27
N SER A 22 -7.25 -34.71 18.31
CA SER A 22 -7.88 -33.99 19.43
C SER A 22 -9.40 -34.14 19.43
N VAL A 23 -10.08 -34.10 18.28
CA VAL A 23 -11.52 -34.42 18.21
C VAL A 23 -11.78 -35.90 18.52
N LEU A 24 -10.96 -36.83 18.02
CA LEU A 24 -11.08 -38.25 18.37
C LEU A 24 -10.77 -38.52 19.85
N VAL A 25 -9.77 -37.84 20.44
CA VAL A 25 -9.43 -37.96 21.87
C VAL A 25 -10.55 -37.37 22.73
N VAL A 26 -11.16 -36.24 22.34
CA VAL A 26 -12.30 -35.66 23.07
C VAL A 26 -13.56 -36.54 22.94
N TYR A 27 -13.83 -37.13 21.76
CA TYR A 27 -14.99 -38.02 21.59
C TYR A 27 -14.82 -39.43 22.16
N THR A 28 -13.59 -39.97 22.21
CA THR A 28 -13.33 -41.28 22.84
C THR A 28 -13.19 -41.20 24.37
N PHE A 29 -12.95 -40.01 24.95
CA PHE A 29 -12.77 -39.82 26.41
C PHE A 29 -13.93 -39.14 27.13
N ASN A 30 -15.15 -39.18 26.57
CA ASN A 30 -16.36 -38.86 27.35
C ASN A 30 -16.84 -40.04 28.24
N LEU A 31 -16.06 -41.12 28.30
CA LEU A 31 -16.22 -42.22 29.24
C LEU A 31 -14.91 -42.42 30.02
N HIS A 32 -14.88 -41.89 31.24
CA HIS A 32 -13.94 -42.24 32.32
C HIS A 32 -12.44 -42.02 32.06
N SER A 33 -11.92 -40.83 32.39
CA SER A 33 -10.64 -40.66 33.10
C SER A 33 -10.20 -39.18 33.13
N ARG A 34 -10.17 -38.56 34.32
CA ARG A 34 -9.42 -37.32 34.56
C ARG A 34 -7.93 -37.65 34.57
N ARG A 35 -7.23 -37.48 33.44
CA ARG A 35 -5.76 -37.45 33.40
C ARG A 35 -5.27 -36.02 33.20
N ASN A 36 -4.40 -35.58 34.11
CA ASN A 36 -3.63 -34.35 34.00
C ASN A 36 -2.74 -34.44 32.74
N TYR A 37 -2.97 -33.57 31.77
CA TYR A 37 -2.09 -33.41 30.61
C TYR A 37 -0.74 -32.84 31.06
N SER A 38 0.35 -33.29 30.43
CA SER A 38 1.68 -32.71 30.68
C SER A 38 1.70 -31.26 30.16
N PRO A 39 2.39 -30.33 30.86
CA PRO A 39 2.49 -28.94 30.41
C PRO A 39 2.94 -28.81 28.95
N GLY A 40 3.86 -29.66 28.50
CA GLY A 40 4.36 -29.67 27.12
C GLY A 40 3.33 -30.04 26.05
N PHE A 41 2.31 -30.85 26.37
CA PHE A 41 1.26 -31.21 25.42
C PHE A 41 0.28 -30.05 25.20
N MET A 42 -0.10 -29.36 26.27
CA MET A 42 -0.94 -28.16 26.18
C MET A 42 -0.20 -27.02 25.48
N THR A 43 1.11 -26.85 25.71
CA THR A 43 1.94 -25.87 24.99
C THR A 43 2.05 -26.19 23.49
N ALA A 44 2.27 -27.45 23.11
CA ALA A 44 2.34 -27.86 21.70
C ALA A 44 1.00 -27.69 20.97
N LEU A 45 -0.12 -28.04 21.61
CA LEU A 45 -1.47 -27.77 21.07
C LEU A 45 -1.75 -26.27 20.94
N HIS A 46 -1.30 -25.47 21.91
CA HIS A 46 -1.45 -24.02 21.87
C HIS A 46 -0.59 -23.37 20.77
N GLU A 47 0.61 -23.91 20.49
CA GLU A 47 1.46 -23.47 19.38
C GLU A 47 0.88 -23.85 18.00
N GLU A 48 0.20 -24.99 17.88
CA GLU A 48 -0.42 -25.42 16.62
C GLU A 48 -1.80 -24.80 16.33
N THR A 49 -2.51 -24.31 17.36
CA THR A 49 -3.82 -23.65 17.22
C THR A 49 -3.72 -22.14 17.03
N ARG A 50 -2.53 -21.56 17.15
CA ARG A 50 -2.32 -20.12 16.98
C ARG A 50 -2.51 -19.71 15.51
N PHE A 51 -3.30 -18.67 15.28
CA PHE A 51 -3.45 -18.07 13.95
C PHE A 51 -2.23 -17.20 13.62
N ARG A 52 -1.54 -17.52 12.53
CA ARG A 52 -0.34 -16.80 12.10
C ARG A 52 -0.57 -16.06 10.80
N VAL A 53 0.09 -14.91 10.70
CA VAL A 53 0.22 -14.16 9.46
C VAL A 53 1.69 -14.08 9.08
N HIS A 54 2.03 -14.58 7.89
CA HIS A 54 3.39 -14.59 7.39
C HIS A 54 3.60 -13.53 6.32
N LEU A 55 4.67 -12.73 6.46
CA LEU A 55 4.99 -11.66 5.51
C LEU A 55 6.04 -12.13 4.50
N CYS A 56 5.73 -12.02 3.21
CA CYS A 56 6.67 -12.29 2.12
C CYS A 56 6.81 -11.09 1.18
N GLY A 57 8.04 -10.68 0.88
CA GLY A 57 8.35 -9.44 0.15
C GLY A 57 8.46 -8.23 1.06
N TYR A 58 7.82 -7.12 0.69
CA TYR A 58 7.74 -5.93 1.54
C TYR A 58 7.18 -6.26 2.92
N GLN A 59 7.69 -5.56 3.93
CA GLN A 59 7.34 -5.79 5.32
C GLN A 59 6.01 -5.10 5.65
N PHE A 60 4.90 -5.72 5.24
CA PHE A 60 3.53 -5.27 5.48
C PHE A 60 3.08 -5.42 6.95
N LYS A 61 3.97 -5.21 7.93
CA LYS A 61 3.66 -5.47 9.35
C LYS A 61 2.50 -4.63 9.87
N THR A 62 2.47 -3.34 9.56
CA THR A 62 1.37 -2.45 10.00
C THR A 62 0.06 -2.82 9.34
N PHE A 63 0.08 -3.09 8.02
CA PHE A 63 -1.11 -3.57 7.31
C PHE A 63 -1.61 -4.92 7.88
N ALA A 64 -0.70 -5.87 8.13
CA ALA A 64 -1.03 -7.15 8.73
C ALA A 64 -1.65 -7.00 10.11
N ALA A 65 -1.10 -6.13 10.96
CA ALA A 65 -1.61 -5.86 12.31
C ALA A 65 -2.97 -5.14 12.26
N ALA A 66 -3.21 -4.30 11.26
CA ALA A 66 -4.51 -3.65 11.07
C ALA A 66 -5.59 -4.67 10.67
N VAL A 67 -5.29 -5.53 9.69
CA VAL A 67 -6.26 -6.52 9.17
C VAL A 67 -6.45 -7.70 10.14
N PHE A 68 -5.38 -8.17 10.78
CA PHE A 68 -5.33 -9.33 11.66
C PHE A 68 -4.65 -9.01 13.01
N PRO A 69 -5.27 -8.17 13.86
CA PRO A 69 -4.70 -7.75 15.14
C PRO A 69 -4.46 -8.90 16.13
N GLU A 70 -5.16 -10.02 15.95
CA GLU A 70 -5.05 -11.22 16.77
C GLU A 70 -3.93 -12.18 16.34
N ALA A 71 -3.36 -11.98 15.15
CA ALA A 71 -2.41 -12.92 14.57
C ALA A 71 -0.99 -12.75 15.12
N ASP A 72 -0.26 -13.86 15.18
CA ASP A 72 1.20 -13.79 15.31
C ASP A 72 1.83 -13.46 13.96
N ILE A 73 2.38 -12.25 13.84
CA ILE A 73 2.92 -11.74 12.57
C ILE A 73 4.42 -12.01 12.49
N THR A 74 4.82 -12.85 11.55
CA THR A 74 6.22 -13.27 11.37
C THR A 74 6.68 -13.11 9.92
N LYS A 75 8.00 -13.00 9.71
CA LYS A 75 8.56 -13.02 8.37
C LYS A 75 8.57 -14.44 7.82
N TRP A 76 8.15 -14.61 6.57
CA TRP A 76 8.20 -15.89 5.89
C TRP A 76 9.62 -16.25 5.46
N HIS A 77 10.06 -17.44 5.84
CA HIS A 77 11.27 -18.08 5.34
C HIS A 77 10.93 -19.52 4.97
N MET A 78 10.92 -19.81 3.66
CA MET A 78 10.64 -21.15 3.15
C MET A 78 11.57 -22.19 3.80
N ASN A 79 11.00 -23.32 4.23
CA ASN A 79 11.67 -24.42 4.95
C ASN A 79 12.16 -24.11 6.38
N VAL A 80 11.97 -22.89 6.87
CA VAL A 80 12.36 -22.49 8.24
C VAL A 80 11.13 -22.14 9.07
N THR A 81 10.24 -21.34 8.53
CA THR A 81 9.03 -20.89 9.23
C THR A 81 7.94 -21.96 9.14
N PRO A 82 7.41 -22.47 10.27
CA PRO A 82 6.26 -23.39 10.23
C PRO A 82 5.01 -22.66 9.76
N ALA A 83 4.18 -23.32 8.94
CA ALA A 83 2.89 -22.82 8.50
C ALA A 83 1.88 -23.97 8.37
N CYS A 84 0.60 -23.65 8.58
CA CYS A 84 -0.53 -24.56 8.55
C CYS A 84 -1.62 -24.05 7.60
N VAL A 85 -2.61 -24.89 7.34
CA VAL A 85 -3.68 -24.62 6.36
C VAL A 85 -4.59 -23.44 6.74
N HIS A 86 -4.67 -23.12 8.04
CA HIS A 86 -5.44 -21.99 8.56
C HIS A 86 -4.65 -20.69 8.65
N ASP A 87 -3.34 -20.72 8.36
CA ASP A 87 -2.51 -19.52 8.38
C ASP A 87 -2.68 -18.69 7.09
N VAL A 88 -2.34 -17.41 7.17
CA VAL A 88 -2.40 -16.47 6.05
C VAL A 88 -1.00 -15.98 5.71
N MET A 89 -0.65 -15.99 4.43
CA MET A 89 0.49 -15.27 3.90
C MET A 89 0.02 -13.94 3.31
N ILE A 90 0.61 -12.84 3.76
CA ILE A 90 0.54 -11.55 3.07
C ILE A 90 1.78 -11.45 2.17
N ALA A 91 1.56 -11.57 0.87
CA ALA A 91 2.61 -11.60 -0.13
C ALA A 91 2.62 -10.32 -0.96
N SER A 92 3.82 -9.92 -1.39
CA SER A 92 4.05 -8.77 -2.26
C SER A 92 5.42 -8.90 -2.91
N LEU A 93 5.81 -7.96 -3.76
CA LEU A 93 7.18 -7.96 -4.31
C LEU A 93 8.20 -7.51 -3.25
N PRO A 94 9.44 -8.01 -3.26
CA PRO A 94 9.91 -9.20 -3.97
C PRO A 94 9.65 -10.48 -3.13
N CYS A 95 8.55 -11.17 -3.37
CA CYS A 95 8.30 -12.53 -2.87
C CYS A 95 8.49 -13.52 -4.02
N GLU A 96 9.30 -14.55 -3.80
CA GLU A 96 9.58 -15.54 -4.82
C GLU A 96 8.33 -16.39 -5.12
N PRO A 97 8.04 -16.71 -6.41
CA PRO A 97 6.87 -17.50 -6.76
C PRO A 97 6.77 -18.84 -6.02
N VAL A 98 7.90 -19.52 -5.79
CA VAL A 98 7.92 -20.78 -5.03
C VAL A 98 7.40 -20.61 -3.60
N SER A 99 7.70 -19.49 -2.95
CA SER A 99 7.20 -19.20 -1.60
C SER A 99 5.68 -19.06 -1.55
N VAL A 100 5.09 -18.52 -2.62
CA VAL A 100 3.63 -18.36 -2.75
C VAL A 100 2.97 -19.67 -3.16
N ASN A 101 3.54 -20.37 -4.16
CA ASN A 101 2.94 -21.55 -4.77
C ASN A 101 2.90 -22.74 -3.80
N ASP A 102 3.90 -22.87 -2.93
CA ASP A 102 4.03 -23.98 -1.98
C ASP A 102 3.51 -23.64 -0.57
N TYR A 103 2.97 -22.44 -0.37
CA TYR A 103 2.42 -22.05 0.92
C TYR A 103 1.20 -22.92 1.28
N PRO A 104 1.09 -23.47 2.50
CA PRO A 104 0.01 -24.42 2.82
C PRO A 104 -1.35 -23.76 3.07
N GLY A 105 -1.36 -22.48 3.46
CA GLY A 105 -2.55 -21.76 3.90
C GLY A 105 -3.16 -20.87 2.82
N THR A 106 -3.74 -19.75 3.22
CA THR A 106 -4.29 -18.76 2.29
C THR A 106 -3.24 -17.73 1.91
N VAL A 107 -3.19 -17.31 0.65
CA VAL A 107 -2.30 -16.23 0.21
C VAL A 107 -3.13 -15.00 -0.12
N LEU A 108 -2.88 -13.91 0.58
CA LEU A 108 -3.38 -12.57 0.30
C LEU A 108 -2.26 -11.78 -0.39
N PHE A 109 -2.32 -11.66 -1.71
CA PHE A 109 -1.34 -10.89 -2.45
C PHE A 109 -1.74 -9.42 -2.52
N VAL A 110 -0.88 -8.55 -1.98
CA VAL A 110 -1.04 -7.09 -1.98
C VAL A 110 -0.17 -6.50 -3.07
N ASP A 111 -0.79 -5.90 -4.08
CA ASP A 111 -0.14 -5.32 -5.24
C ASP A 111 -0.12 -3.80 -5.18
N GLY A 112 1.05 -3.25 -4.83
CA GLY A 112 1.30 -1.80 -4.80
C GLY A 112 2.07 -1.28 -6.02
N GLU A 113 2.61 -2.15 -6.88
CA GLU A 113 3.42 -1.77 -8.04
C GLU A 113 3.13 -2.76 -9.17
N ASN A 114 2.31 -2.32 -10.13
CA ASN A 114 1.81 -3.16 -11.22
C ASN A 114 2.95 -3.94 -11.91
N GLY A 115 2.78 -5.26 -12.04
CA GLY A 115 3.43 -5.98 -13.15
C GLY A 115 4.15 -7.29 -12.85
N ARG A 116 4.03 -7.94 -11.68
CA ARG A 116 4.77 -9.22 -11.45
C ARG A 116 3.98 -10.40 -10.88
N MET A 117 2.65 -10.29 -10.83
CA MET A 117 1.74 -11.37 -10.40
C MET A 117 1.66 -12.58 -11.34
N GLN A 118 2.18 -12.47 -12.57
CA GLN A 118 1.94 -13.45 -13.63
C GLN A 118 2.45 -14.87 -13.28
N GLN A 119 3.43 -14.98 -12.38
CA GLN A 119 4.11 -16.24 -12.03
C GLN A 119 3.50 -16.97 -10.81
N LEU A 120 2.52 -16.38 -10.11
CA LEU A 120 2.04 -16.89 -8.82
C LEU A 120 0.87 -17.86 -8.94
N ALA A 121 1.11 -19.17 -8.93
CA ALA A 121 0.07 -20.20 -9.00
C ALA A 121 -0.23 -20.81 -7.63
N HIS A 122 -1.29 -20.33 -6.97
CA HIS A 122 -1.77 -20.90 -5.71
C HIS A 122 -3.31 -21.01 -5.69
N PRO A 123 -3.90 -22.13 -5.22
CA PRO A 123 -5.35 -22.36 -5.28
C PRO A 123 -6.17 -21.42 -4.39
N ASN A 124 -5.62 -21.04 -3.22
CA ASN A 124 -6.23 -20.05 -2.30
C ASN A 124 -5.53 -18.69 -2.41
N LEU A 125 -5.25 -18.24 -3.64
CA LEU A 125 -4.66 -16.92 -3.91
C LEU A 125 -5.77 -15.87 -4.03
N TYR A 126 -5.78 -14.90 -3.12
CA TYR A 126 -6.67 -13.75 -3.13
C TYR A 126 -5.87 -12.50 -3.47
N TYR A 127 -6.41 -11.67 -4.35
CA TYR A 127 -5.72 -10.49 -4.87
C TYR A 127 -6.30 -9.20 -4.29
N LEU A 128 -5.43 -8.39 -3.68
CA LEU A 128 -5.69 -7.02 -3.23
C LEU A 128 -4.85 -6.06 -4.08
N GLY A 129 -5.46 -5.39 -5.04
CA GLY A 129 -4.74 -4.52 -5.96
C GLY A 129 -5.66 -3.88 -6.97
N VAL A 130 -5.18 -3.68 -8.21
CA VAL A 130 -5.93 -3.06 -9.31
C VAL A 130 -7.21 -3.82 -9.68
N LYS A 131 -8.08 -3.20 -10.49
CA LYS A 131 -9.46 -3.66 -10.69
C LYS A 131 -9.54 -4.97 -11.45
N HIS A 132 -8.55 -5.23 -12.29
CA HIS A 132 -8.48 -6.44 -13.10
C HIS A 132 -7.22 -7.23 -12.71
N PRO A 133 -7.37 -8.30 -11.92
CA PRO A 133 -6.25 -9.18 -11.63
C PRO A 133 -5.62 -9.68 -12.93
N PRO A 134 -4.29 -9.75 -13.03
CA PRO A 134 -3.61 -10.16 -14.26
C PRO A 134 -3.74 -11.66 -14.57
N ARG A 135 -4.53 -12.41 -13.77
CA ARG A 135 -4.75 -13.85 -13.88
C ARG A 135 -5.96 -14.28 -13.05
N LYS A 136 -6.38 -15.53 -13.21
CA LYS A 136 -7.40 -16.15 -12.34
C LYS A 136 -6.88 -16.27 -10.90
N VAL A 137 -7.72 -15.85 -9.96
CA VAL A 137 -7.51 -15.86 -8.51
C VAL A 137 -8.76 -16.39 -7.81
N ALA A 138 -8.63 -16.85 -6.56
CA ALA A 138 -9.73 -17.40 -5.75
C ALA A 138 -10.75 -16.33 -5.35
N GLY A 139 -10.29 -15.09 -5.21
CA GLY A 139 -11.10 -13.91 -4.97
C GLY A 139 -10.30 -12.64 -5.18
N HIS A 140 -11.00 -11.54 -5.35
CA HIS A 140 -10.44 -10.23 -5.65
C HIS A 140 -11.16 -9.16 -4.83
N LEU A 141 -10.39 -8.21 -4.32
CA LEU A 141 -10.89 -6.96 -3.82
C LEU A 141 -9.98 -5.84 -4.32
N GLN A 142 -10.58 -4.79 -4.89
CA GLN A 142 -9.83 -3.57 -5.22
C GLN A 142 -9.27 -2.96 -3.93
N LEU A 143 -7.95 -2.80 -3.88
CA LEU A 143 -7.25 -2.07 -2.82
C LEU A 143 -6.35 -1.05 -3.49
N PHE A 144 -6.65 0.24 -3.32
CA PHE A 144 -5.75 1.28 -3.79
C PHE A 144 -4.46 1.27 -2.96
N HIS A 145 -3.30 1.40 -3.59
CA HIS A 145 -2.01 1.41 -2.89
C HIS A 145 -1.95 2.53 -1.83
N VAL A 146 -2.59 3.68 -2.11
CA VAL A 146 -2.76 4.80 -1.16
C VAL A 146 -3.45 4.39 0.15
N ALA A 147 -4.33 3.38 0.13
CA ALA A 147 -5.10 2.95 1.29
C ALA A 147 -4.24 2.33 2.40
N HIS A 148 -3.25 1.53 2.03
CA HIS A 148 -2.38 0.86 2.99
C HIS A 148 -1.06 1.59 3.19
N THR A 149 -0.61 2.41 2.24
CA THR A 149 0.61 3.24 2.40
C THR A 149 0.46 4.33 3.45
N THR A 150 -0.74 4.85 3.66
CA THR A 150 -1.02 5.80 4.74
C THR A 150 -0.85 5.19 6.13
N LEU A 151 -0.80 3.85 6.27
CA LEU A 151 -0.48 3.18 7.53
C LEU A 151 1.03 3.10 7.82
N PHE A 152 1.90 3.29 6.82
CA PHE A 152 3.35 3.07 6.96
C PHE A 152 4.13 4.34 7.34
N HIS A 153 3.45 5.46 7.46
CA HIS A 153 4.05 6.70 7.93
C HIS A 153 4.07 6.77 9.45
N PRO A 154 4.88 7.65 10.08
CA PRO A 154 4.76 7.97 11.51
C PRO A 154 3.40 8.61 11.89
N TYR A 155 2.42 8.51 11.00
CA TYR A 155 1.18 9.23 10.95
C TYR A 155 -0.01 8.25 10.98
N SER A 156 -1.11 8.66 11.59
CA SER A 156 -2.36 7.89 11.60
C SER A 156 -2.95 7.76 10.19
N ALA A 157 -3.84 6.79 9.98
CA ALA A 157 -4.56 6.62 8.71
C ALA A 157 -5.39 7.87 8.31
N THR A 158 -5.61 8.82 9.23
CA THR A 158 -6.36 10.06 9.01
C THR A 158 -5.48 11.30 8.89
N ASP A 159 -4.16 11.20 9.03
CA ASP A 159 -3.31 12.41 9.08
C ASP A 159 -3.27 13.16 7.75
N PHE A 160 -3.42 12.45 6.62
CA PHE A 160 -3.58 13.11 5.32
C PHE A 160 -4.89 13.90 5.20
N LEU A 161 -5.82 13.77 6.14
CA LEU A 161 -7.07 14.56 6.20
C LEU A 161 -6.88 15.88 6.92
N GLN A 162 -5.72 16.11 7.54
CA GLN A 162 -5.41 17.38 8.18
C GLN A 162 -5.37 18.48 7.12
N VAL A 163 -6.22 19.49 7.31
CA VAL A 163 -6.30 20.62 6.41
C VAL A 163 -5.24 21.64 6.83
N HIS A 164 -4.23 21.80 5.99
CA HIS A 164 -3.20 22.82 6.16
C HIS A 164 -3.53 24.03 5.28
N SER A 165 -3.40 25.24 5.83
CA SER A 165 -3.64 26.49 5.10
C SER A 165 -2.43 27.42 5.09
N ARG A 166 -1.26 26.94 5.52
CA ARG A 166 -0.02 27.71 5.51
C ARG A 166 0.59 27.61 4.11
N LEU A 167 0.83 28.75 3.48
CA LEU A 167 1.57 28.78 2.23
C LEU A 167 3.05 28.52 2.49
N ALA A 168 3.61 27.65 1.67
CA ALA A 168 5.04 27.40 1.66
C ALA A 168 5.79 28.45 0.82
N GLU A 169 7.10 28.52 1.03
CA GLU A 169 7.96 29.56 0.45
C GLU A 169 8.30 29.30 -1.02
N ASN A 170 8.51 28.04 -1.40
CA ASN A 170 8.96 27.68 -2.75
C ASN A 170 7.77 27.35 -3.67
N PHE A 171 7.95 27.52 -4.98
CA PHE A 171 6.90 27.31 -5.98
C PHE A 171 6.48 25.84 -6.10
N LEU A 172 7.28 25.02 -6.78
CA LEU A 172 6.92 23.65 -7.11
C LEU A 172 8.11 22.70 -6.95
N ILE A 173 7.84 21.50 -6.46
CA ILE A 173 8.83 20.41 -6.38
C ILE A 173 8.45 19.23 -7.25
N TYR A 174 9.47 18.66 -7.92
CA TYR A 174 9.41 17.39 -8.64
C TYR A 174 10.37 16.39 -7.97
N LEU A 175 9.81 15.41 -7.24
CA LEU A 175 10.58 14.46 -6.44
C LEU A 175 10.39 13.03 -6.97
N ASN A 176 10.98 12.74 -8.14
CA ASN A 176 10.92 11.41 -8.75
C ASN A 176 12.31 10.87 -9.08
N SER A 177 12.47 9.55 -8.93
CA SER A 177 13.70 8.83 -9.30
C SER A 177 13.49 7.78 -10.41
N ASN A 178 12.24 7.55 -10.81
CA ASN A 178 11.88 6.75 -11.98
C ASN A 178 11.38 7.71 -13.08
N CYS A 179 12.24 7.95 -14.06
CA CYS A 179 12.01 8.94 -15.11
C CYS A 179 11.27 8.28 -16.26
N VAL A 180 10.02 8.66 -16.45
CA VAL A 180 9.18 8.17 -17.56
C VAL A 180 8.81 9.34 -18.46
N PRO A 181 8.71 9.15 -19.79
CA PRO A 181 8.67 10.27 -20.75
C PRO A 181 7.57 11.31 -20.49
N PHE A 182 6.39 10.88 -20.06
CA PHE A 182 5.28 11.81 -19.81
C PHE A 182 5.46 12.63 -18.52
N ARG A 183 6.18 12.12 -17.51
CA ARG A 183 6.50 12.90 -16.30
C ARG A 183 7.55 13.96 -16.60
N GLU A 184 8.56 13.60 -17.37
CA GLU A 184 9.61 14.53 -17.80
C GLU A 184 9.01 15.67 -18.64
N LYS A 185 8.15 15.34 -19.62
CA LYS A 185 7.43 16.35 -20.41
C LYS A 185 6.52 17.25 -19.58
N ALA A 186 5.83 16.70 -18.57
CA ALA A 186 5.00 17.51 -17.68
C ALA A 186 5.86 18.50 -16.87
N TYR A 187 7.01 18.05 -16.37
CA TYR A 187 7.94 18.94 -15.67
C TYR A 187 8.51 20.02 -16.60
N ASP A 188 8.95 19.67 -17.80
CA ASP A 188 9.42 20.64 -18.82
C ASP A 188 8.36 21.71 -19.12
N SER A 189 7.09 21.30 -19.25
CA SER A 189 5.97 22.22 -19.52
C SER A 189 5.75 23.21 -18.38
N ILE A 190 5.96 22.78 -17.13
CA ILE A 190 5.83 23.63 -15.94
C ILE A 190 7.04 24.58 -15.81
N VAL A 191 8.26 24.13 -16.13
CA VAL A 191 9.44 25.01 -16.18
C VAL A 191 9.24 26.09 -17.25
N GLN A 192 8.75 25.72 -18.43
CA GLN A 192 8.43 26.68 -19.49
C GLN A 192 7.35 27.67 -19.05
N LEU A 193 6.29 27.21 -18.38
CA LEU A 193 5.26 28.08 -17.80
C LEU A 193 5.87 29.10 -16.83
N ALA A 194 6.78 28.66 -15.95
CA ALA A 194 7.45 29.53 -15.00
C ALA A 194 8.30 30.61 -15.68
N VAL A 195 9.07 30.23 -16.71
CA VAL A 195 9.86 31.19 -17.51
C VAL A 195 8.95 32.20 -18.21
N THR A 196 7.90 31.73 -18.90
CA THR A 196 6.99 32.58 -19.68
C THR A 196 6.25 33.60 -18.81
N HIS A 197 5.90 33.25 -17.57
CA HIS A 197 5.13 34.11 -16.67
C HIS A 197 5.96 34.71 -15.52
N ALA A 198 7.29 34.62 -15.59
CA ALA A 198 8.21 35.11 -14.55
C ALA A 198 7.88 34.60 -13.13
N MET A 199 7.45 33.34 -13.03
CA MET A 199 7.24 32.66 -11.73
C MET A 199 8.56 32.12 -11.18
N PRO A 200 8.66 31.82 -9.88
CA PRO A 200 9.86 31.20 -9.32
C PRO A 200 10.17 29.86 -10.00
N THR A 201 11.46 29.51 -10.10
CA THR A 201 11.89 28.28 -10.76
C THR A 201 11.42 27.04 -9.98
N PRO A 202 10.80 26.03 -10.63
CA PRO A 202 10.56 24.71 -10.04
C PRO A 202 11.85 24.02 -9.59
N ALA A 203 11.76 23.13 -8.61
CA ALA A 203 12.90 22.37 -8.11
C ALA A 203 12.78 20.87 -8.42
N ALA A 204 13.81 20.31 -9.06
CA ALA A 204 13.95 18.86 -9.27
C ALA A 204 14.77 18.25 -8.12
N ALA A 205 14.12 17.50 -7.24
CA ALA A 205 14.73 16.98 -6.01
C ALA A 205 15.01 15.48 -6.02
N GLY A 206 14.74 14.81 -7.15
CA GLY A 206 15.04 13.40 -7.38
C GLY A 206 16.12 13.20 -8.46
N LYS A 207 16.18 12.00 -9.05
CA LYS A 207 17.06 11.74 -10.20
C LYS A 207 16.52 12.33 -11.51
N CYS A 208 15.23 12.61 -11.54
CA CYS A 208 14.52 13.09 -12.73
C CYS A 208 14.40 14.62 -12.68
N HIS A 209 14.60 15.26 -13.83
CA HIS A 209 14.67 16.72 -13.95
C HIS A 209 14.20 17.23 -15.32
N GLY A 210 13.59 16.39 -16.15
CA GLY A 210 13.26 16.71 -17.53
C GLY A 210 14.53 17.09 -18.31
N ASN A 211 14.42 18.11 -19.15
CA ASN A 211 15.56 18.71 -19.86
C ASN A 211 16.26 19.81 -19.05
N HIS A 212 15.92 19.97 -17.77
CA HIS A 212 16.27 21.11 -16.93
C HIS A 212 17.19 20.74 -15.76
N ALA A 213 18.39 20.22 -16.08
CA ALA A 213 19.37 19.81 -15.08
C ALA A 213 19.77 20.96 -14.13
N GLU A 214 19.69 22.21 -14.59
CA GLU A 214 19.92 23.44 -13.82
C GLU A 214 18.93 23.65 -12.67
N THR A 215 17.78 22.98 -12.71
CA THR A 215 16.76 23.03 -11.64
C THR A 215 16.98 21.98 -10.55
N SER A 216 18.00 21.13 -10.71
CA SER A 216 18.29 20.04 -9.78
C SER A 216 18.80 20.57 -8.44
N ILE A 217 18.18 20.11 -7.35
CA ILE A 217 18.59 20.44 -5.99
C ILE A 217 19.01 19.19 -5.23
N TYR A 218 20.10 19.31 -4.48
CA TYR A 218 20.53 18.23 -3.59
C TYR A 218 19.78 18.33 -2.25
N MET A 219 18.98 17.32 -1.93
CA MET A 219 18.40 17.15 -0.60
C MET A 219 19.32 16.26 0.25
N ASN A 220 19.95 16.84 1.27
CA ASN A 220 20.91 16.17 2.13
C ASN A 220 20.18 15.14 3.02
N ASP A 221 20.24 13.85 2.67
CA ASP A 221 19.60 12.74 3.41
C ASP A 221 20.36 12.33 4.69
N ARG A 222 21.09 13.26 5.34
CA ARG A 222 22.01 12.99 6.47
C ARG A 222 21.37 12.54 7.78
N ALA A 223 20.06 12.36 7.82
CA ALA A 223 19.41 11.67 8.92
C ALA A 223 18.85 10.37 8.36
N GLY A 224 19.62 9.31 8.60
CA GLY A 224 19.35 7.98 8.04
C GLY A 224 17.91 7.56 8.26
N ARG A 225 17.28 7.08 7.19
CA ARG A 225 15.97 6.40 7.14
C ARG A 225 14.87 7.08 7.97
N ILE A 226 13.92 7.70 7.27
CA ILE A 226 12.64 8.25 7.79
C ILE A 226 12.74 9.74 8.21
N LEU A 227 13.16 10.60 7.28
CA LEU A 227 12.71 12.00 7.24
C LEU A 227 11.78 12.15 6.04
N ASN A 228 10.57 12.64 6.30
CA ASN A 228 9.36 12.31 5.57
C ASN A 228 9.38 12.91 4.16
N VAL A 229 8.91 12.16 3.16
CA VAL A 229 8.63 12.75 1.84
C VAL A 229 7.75 13.98 2.01
N ALA A 230 6.76 13.91 2.91
CA ALA A 230 5.92 15.05 3.25
C ALA A 230 6.70 16.27 3.80
N ASP A 231 7.76 16.07 4.58
CA ASP A 231 8.60 17.17 5.10
C ASP A 231 9.38 17.88 4.00
N LYS A 232 9.77 17.13 2.96
CA LYS A 232 10.41 17.69 1.76
C LYS A 232 9.39 18.50 0.95
N LEU A 233 8.19 17.95 0.78
CA LEU A 233 7.11 18.56 0.02
C LEU A 233 6.52 19.81 0.72
N SER A 234 6.52 19.87 2.06
CA SER A 234 5.88 20.95 2.83
C SER A 234 6.54 22.32 2.64
N LYS A 235 7.74 22.35 2.04
CA LYS A 235 8.46 23.58 1.68
C LYS A 235 8.00 24.18 0.35
N TYR A 236 7.07 23.55 -0.35
CA TYR A 236 6.62 23.95 -1.68
C TYR A 236 5.10 24.12 -1.74
N ARG A 237 4.63 25.14 -2.46
CA ARG A 237 3.19 25.40 -2.67
C ARG A 237 2.54 24.31 -3.50
N PHE A 238 3.28 23.75 -4.46
CA PHE A 238 2.85 22.66 -5.32
C PHE A 238 3.83 21.48 -5.29
N ALA A 239 3.31 20.27 -5.48
CA ALA A 239 4.12 19.07 -5.71
C ALA A 239 3.64 18.32 -6.95
N LEU A 240 4.56 18.05 -7.88
CA LEU A 240 4.28 17.23 -9.06
C LEU A 240 4.34 15.75 -8.67
N VAL A 241 3.16 15.17 -8.39
CA VAL A 241 2.97 13.83 -7.83
C VAL A 241 2.25 12.91 -8.81
N MET A 242 2.89 12.69 -9.96
CA MET A 242 2.37 11.81 -11.02
C MET A 242 2.69 10.34 -10.74
N GLU A 243 1.79 9.43 -11.10
CA GLU A 243 2.07 8.00 -11.21
C GLU A 243 2.99 7.68 -12.38
N ASN A 244 3.64 6.52 -12.36
CA ASN A 244 4.59 6.09 -13.40
C ASN A 244 3.89 5.34 -14.54
N SER A 245 2.60 5.05 -14.37
CA SER A 245 1.69 4.49 -15.36
C SER A 245 0.27 4.97 -15.05
N ASN A 246 -0.59 4.99 -16.07
CA ASN A 246 -2.01 5.26 -15.92
C ASN A 246 -2.77 3.94 -16.04
N GLU A 247 -3.11 3.34 -14.90
CA GLU A 247 -3.71 2.01 -14.80
C GLU A 247 -4.92 2.07 -13.87
N GLU A 248 -6.01 1.41 -14.24
CA GLU A 248 -7.24 1.40 -13.44
C GLU A 248 -6.96 0.83 -12.03
N GLY A 249 -7.41 1.52 -10.99
CA GLY A 249 -7.15 1.15 -9.59
C GLY A 249 -5.76 1.54 -9.06
N TYR A 250 -4.89 2.18 -9.86
CA TYR A 250 -3.53 2.53 -9.45
C TYR A 250 -3.42 3.97 -8.92
N VAL A 251 -3.58 4.12 -7.60
CA VAL A 251 -3.31 5.36 -6.85
C VAL A 251 -2.36 5.02 -5.71
N SER A 252 -1.18 5.63 -5.69
CA SER A 252 -0.10 5.36 -4.74
C SER A 252 0.00 6.39 -3.60
N GLU A 253 1.02 6.26 -2.77
CA GLU A 253 1.32 7.15 -1.65
C GLU A 253 1.57 8.61 -2.05
N LYS A 254 1.91 8.89 -3.33
CA LYS A 254 2.44 10.19 -3.76
C LYS A 254 1.47 11.32 -3.50
N ILE A 255 0.18 11.14 -3.82
CA ILE A 255 -0.82 12.18 -3.57
C ILE A 255 -1.11 12.34 -2.08
N ALA A 256 -1.10 11.25 -1.30
CA ALA A 256 -1.26 11.32 0.16
C ALA A 256 -0.10 12.08 0.80
N ASN A 257 1.14 11.86 0.34
CA ASN A 257 2.31 12.62 0.82
C ASN A 257 2.15 14.13 0.56
N ALA A 258 1.57 14.52 -0.57
CA ALA A 258 1.29 15.93 -0.85
C ALA A 258 0.21 16.50 0.08
N PHE A 259 -0.86 15.75 0.36
CA PHE A 259 -1.87 16.18 1.32
C PHE A 259 -1.31 16.32 2.74
N ILE A 260 -0.56 15.33 3.22
CA ILE A 260 0.12 15.38 4.53
C ILE A 260 1.07 16.58 4.62
N ALA A 261 1.74 16.93 3.53
CA ALA A 261 2.63 18.07 3.46
C ALA A 261 1.91 19.43 3.44
N GLY A 262 0.59 19.45 3.25
CA GLY A 262 -0.17 20.67 3.05
C GLY A 262 0.11 21.36 1.70
N THR A 263 0.71 20.66 0.74
CA THR A 263 1.04 21.19 -0.59
C THR A 263 -0.08 20.89 -1.58
N MET A 264 -0.25 21.73 -2.61
CA MET A 264 -1.20 21.49 -3.69
C MET A 264 -0.69 20.37 -4.60
N PRO A 265 -1.36 19.21 -4.65
CA PRO A 265 -0.92 18.12 -5.52
C PRO A 265 -1.21 18.46 -6.99
N VAL A 266 -0.20 18.29 -7.85
CA VAL A 266 -0.36 18.23 -9.31
C VAL A 266 -0.23 16.76 -9.70
N TYR A 267 -1.35 16.09 -9.91
CA TYR A 267 -1.44 14.64 -10.03
C TYR A 267 -1.76 14.20 -11.46
N TYR A 268 -1.18 13.08 -11.87
CA TYR A 268 -1.58 12.33 -13.07
C TYR A 268 -1.56 10.83 -12.76
N GLY A 269 -2.53 10.10 -13.30
CA GLY A 269 -2.72 8.66 -13.09
C GLY A 269 -4.14 8.26 -13.49
N THR A 270 -4.70 7.25 -12.82
CA THR A 270 -6.10 6.84 -13.07
C THR A 270 -7.11 7.93 -12.70
N THR A 271 -8.22 7.96 -13.41
CA THR A 271 -9.38 8.80 -13.08
C THR A 271 -10.19 8.26 -11.90
N ASP A 272 -9.93 7.02 -11.43
CA ASP A 272 -10.52 6.49 -10.19
C ASP A 272 -10.22 7.37 -8.97
N ILE A 273 -9.14 8.15 -9.05
CA ILE A 273 -8.76 9.09 -8.01
C ILE A 273 -9.87 10.10 -7.67
N PHE A 274 -10.76 10.42 -8.62
CA PHE A 274 -11.90 11.31 -8.39
C PHE A 274 -12.96 10.71 -7.46
N SER A 275 -12.95 9.39 -7.26
CA SER A 275 -13.80 8.73 -6.26
C SER A 275 -13.20 8.73 -4.85
N ILE A 276 -11.89 9.01 -4.74
CA ILE A 276 -11.13 8.99 -3.50
C ILE A 276 -10.93 10.42 -2.99
N PHE A 277 -10.44 11.32 -3.84
CA PHE A 277 -10.11 12.68 -3.44
C PHE A 277 -10.99 13.69 -4.15
N ASN A 278 -11.33 14.76 -3.44
CA ASN A 278 -12.09 15.88 -3.97
C ASN A 278 -11.32 16.47 -5.16
N LYS A 279 -11.93 16.45 -6.35
CA LYS A 279 -11.33 16.96 -7.60
C LYS A 279 -10.90 18.43 -7.52
N LYS A 280 -11.43 19.21 -6.57
CA LYS A 280 -11.03 20.60 -6.33
C LYS A 280 -9.80 20.74 -5.43
N ARG A 281 -9.33 19.66 -4.78
CA ARG A 281 -8.20 19.69 -3.84
C ARG A 281 -6.86 19.33 -4.44
N PHE A 282 -6.82 19.04 -5.73
CA PHE A 282 -5.62 18.80 -6.50
C PHE A 282 -5.84 19.22 -7.96
N ILE A 283 -4.75 19.45 -8.68
CA ILE A 283 -4.78 19.74 -10.11
C ILE A 283 -4.58 18.40 -10.84
N TYR A 284 -5.54 17.99 -11.65
CA TYR A 284 -5.37 16.82 -12.51
C TYR A 284 -4.65 17.23 -13.79
N PHE A 285 -3.44 16.72 -13.98
CA PHE A 285 -2.57 16.98 -15.12
C PHE A 285 -2.80 15.94 -16.21
N ASP A 286 -3.74 16.19 -17.12
CA ASP A 286 -3.90 15.34 -18.30
C ASP A 286 -2.68 15.50 -19.23
N VAL A 287 -1.85 14.47 -19.34
CA VAL A 287 -0.63 14.52 -20.18
C VAL A 287 -0.93 14.63 -21.68
N GLN A 288 -2.16 14.32 -22.10
CA GLN A 288 -2.60 14.51 -23.49
C GLN A 288 -3.10 15.93 -23.75
N HIS A 289 -3.66 16.59 -22.74
CA HIS A 289 -4.24 17.94 -22.82
C HIS A 289 -3.85 18.77 -21.57
N PRO A 290 -2.56 19.16 -21.45
CA PRO A 290 -2.01 19.75 -20.23
C PRO A 290 -2.45 21.20 -20.01
N GLU A 291 -3.08 21.86 -21.00
CA GLU A 291 -3.37 23.29 -21.01
C GLU A 291 -4.21 23.70 -19.79
N GLN A 292 -5.23 22.91 -19.46
CA GLN A 292 -6.11 23.19 -18.32
C GLN A 292 -5.36 23.10 -16.98
N ALA A 293 -4.45 22.15 -16.83
CA ALA A 293 -3.66 21.99 -15.62
C ALA A 293 -2.65 23.13 -15.46
N LEU A 294 -1.97 23.51 -16.54
CA LEU A 294 -1.03 24.64 -16.57
C LEU A 294 -1.73 25.96 -16.24
N LEU A 295 -2.92 26.20 -16.80
CA LEU A 295 -3.74 27.37 -16.46
C LEU A 295 -4.15 27.40 -14.99
N GLN A 296 -4.51 26.24 -14.41
CA GLN A 296 -4.82 26.15 -12.98
C GLN A 296 -3.61 26.45 -12.10
N ILE A 297 -2.43 25.91 -12.45
CA ILE A 297 -1.17 26.21 -11.74
C ILE A 297 -0.90 27.71 -11.76
N LEU A 298 -0.96 28.34 -12.94
CA LEU A 298 -0.74 29.77 -13.09
C LEU A 298 -1.75 30.60 -12.28
N ALA A 299 -3.04 30.27 -12.35
CA ALA A 299 -4.08 30.99 -11.64
C ALA A 299 -3.91 30.91 -10.11
N LEU A 300 -3.50 29.76 -9.58
CA LEU A 300 -3.30 29.56 -8.15
C LEU A 300 -1.98 30.17 -7.65
N GLU A 301 -0.90 30.11 -8.45
CA GLU A 301 0.37 30.74 -8.11
C GLU A 301 0.28 32.27 -8.14
N THR A 302 -0.51 32.84 -9.07
CA THR A 302 -0.72 34.29 -9.15
C THR A 302 -1.77 34.81 -8.15
N ASN A 303 -2.59 33.93 -7.58
CA ASN A 303 -3.60 34.27 -6.57
C ASN A 303 -3.49 33.37 -5.34
N HIS A 304 -2.59 33.75 -4.43
CA HIS A 304 -2.35 33.05 -3.17
C HIS A 304 -3.57 32.96 -2.24
N THR A 305 -4.49 33.92 -2.30
CA THR A 305 -5.76 33.85 -1.56
C THR A 305 -6.60 32.68 -2.05
N LEU A 306 -6.77 32.57 -3.38
CA LEU A 306 -7.47 31.45 -4.01
C LEU A 306 -6.79 30.11 -3.72
N LEU A 307 -5.45 30.07 -3.72
CA LEU A 307 -4.71 28.87 -3.34
C LEU A 307 -5.00 28.46 -1.89
N ILE A 308 -4.96 29.38 -0.93
CA ILE A 308 -5.29 29.10 0.48
C ILE A 308 -6.74 28.62 0.62
N GLU A 309 -7.69 29.26 -0.06
CA GLU A 309 -9.10 28.84 -0.06
C GLU A 309 -9.26 27.43 -0.63
N THR A 310 -8.54 27.12 -1.71
CA THR A 310 -8.54 25.79 -2.32
C THR A 310 -7.96 24.77 -1.35
N LEU A 311 -6.84 25.07 -0.67
CA LEU A 311 -6.24 24.18 0.35
C LEU A 311 -7.17 23.92 1.54
N LYS A 312 -8.15 24.79 1.82
CA LYS A 312 -9.13 24.59 2.89
C LYS A 312 -10.28 23.64 2.54
N LEU A 313 -10.48 23.28 1.26
CA LEU A 313 -11.59 22.39 0.89
C LEU A 313 -11.37 20.96 1.45
N PRO A 314 -12.45 20.18 1.65
CA PRO A 314 -12.34 18.80 2.09
C PRO A 314 -11.50 17.95 1.14
N ILE A 315 -10.60 17.12 1.68
CA ILE A 315 -9.66 16.30 0.90
C ILE A 315 -10.35 15.10 0.25
N LEU A 316 -11.26 14.43 0.96
CA LEU A 316 -12.00 13.27 0.45
C LEU A 316 -13.15 13.69 -0.46
N ALA A 317 -13.41 12.89 -1.50
CA ALA A 317 -14.48 13.15 -2.46
C ALA A 317 -15.88 13.10 -1.82
N ASP A 318 -16.10 12.16 -0.90
CA ASP A 318 -17.37 11.95 -0.20
C ASP A 318 -17.14 11.72 1.31
N GLY A 319 -16.25 12.53 1.90
CA GLY A 319 -16.01 12.59 3.35
C GLY A 319 -15.88 11.23 4.03
N GLU A 320 -16.72 10.98 5.03
CA GLU A 320 -16.70 9.75 5.83
C GLU A 320 -17.01 8.49 5.00
N ASN A 321 -17.82 8.58 3.94
CA ASN A 321 -18.11 7.42 3.09
C ASN A 321 -16.87 6.97 2.34
N THR A 322 -16.09 7.92 1.80
CA THR A 322 -14.79 7.63 1.19
C THR A 322 -13.83 7.01 2.22
N LEU A 323 -13.78 7.56 3.44
CA LEU A 323 -12.95 7.03 4.53
C LEU A 323 -13.31 5.57 4.85
N LYS A 324 -14.60 5.30 5.09
CA LYS A 324 -15.16 3.97 5.34
C LYS A 324 -14.90 3.01 4.19
N ARG A 325 -14.93 3.48 2.94
CA ARG A 325 -14.78 2.61 1.78
C ARG A 325 -13.32 2.25 1.49
N PHE A 326 -12.40 3.19 1.64
CA PHE A 326 -11.03 3.04 1.14
C PHE A 326 -9.93 3.07 2.18
N PHE A 327 -10.17 3.53 3.42
CA PHE A 327 -9.11 3.74 4.41
C PHE A 327 -9.38 3.10 5.78
N SER A 328 -10.53 2.44 5.96
CA SER A 328 -10.99 1.83 7.22
C SER A 328 -10.34 0.46 7.51
N LEU A 329 -9.01 0.43 7.57
CA LEU A 329 -8.23 -0.76 7.89
C LEU A 329 -8.15 -1.04 9.41
N THR A 330 -8.54 -0.08 10.24
CA THR A 330 -8.59 -0.21 11.70
C THR A 330 -9.98 0.16 12.22
N GLU A 331 -10.34 -0.31 13.42
CA GLU A 331 -11.69 -0.12 13.99
C GLU A 331 -12.02 1.35 14.26
N ASP A 332 -11.02 2.14 14.66
CA ASP A 332 -11.14 3.57 14.94
C ASP A 332 -11.38 4.41 13.68
N VAL A 333 -11.12 3.87 12.49
CA VAL A 333 -11.32 4.55 11.21
C VAL A 333 -12.49 3.90 10.47
N GLY A 334 -13.63 4.59 10.45
CA GLY A 334 -14.81 4.12 9.71
C GLY A 334 -15.34 2.75 10.13
N GLY A 335 -15.04 2.31 11.37
CA GLY A 335 -15.51 1.02 11.91
C GLY A 335 -14.90 -0.20 11.23
N GLY A 336 -13.65 -0.12 10.75
CA GLY A 336 -12.94 -1.28 10.20
C GLY A 336 -13.55 -1.88 8.92
N GLN A 337 -14.42 -1.16 8.20
CA GLN A 337 -15.17 -1.75 7.07
C GLN A 337 -14.30 -2.38 5.99
N LEU A 338 -13.17 -1.76 5.63
CA LEU A 338 -12.24 -2.31 4.64
C LEU A 338 -11.51 -3.53 5.20
N LYS A 339 -11.10 -3.49 6.48
CA LYS A 339 -10.57 -4.66 7.19
C LYS A 339 -11.57 -5.82 7.15
N HIS A 340 -12.83 -5.60 7.48
CA HIS A 340 -13.85 -6.64 7.46
C HIS A 340 -14.05 -7.21 6.05
N LYS A 341 -14.11 -6.35 5.01
CA LYS A 341 -14.17 -6.80 3.61
C LYS A 341 -12.98 -7.68 3.22
N ILE A 342 -11.77 -7.32 3.62
CA ILE A 342 -10.57 -8.13 3.35
C ILE A 342 -10.66 -9.49 4.06
N ARG A 343 -11.14 -9.53 5.31
CA ARG A 343 -11.28 -10.78 6.07
C ARG A 343 -12.38 -11.69 5.48
N SER A 344 -13.54 -11.12 5.15
CA SER A 344 -14.64 -11.85 4.51
C SER A 344 -14.26 -12.38 3.12
N LEU A 345 -13.29 -11.76 2.44
CA LEU A 345 -12.79 -12.26 1.17
C LEU A 345 -12.14 -13.65 1.32
N ILE A 346 -11.40 -13.88 2.41
CA ILE A 346 -10.62 -15.10 2.62
C ILE A 346 -11.32 -16.13 3.51
N HIS A 347 -12.28 -15.71 4.33
CA HIS A 347 -13.15 -16.57 5.12
C HIS A 347 -14.51 -16.66 4.43
N LYS A 348 -14.66 -17.59 3.48
CA LYS A 348 -15.99 -17.96 2.98
C LYS A 348 -16.69 -18.74 4.10
N GLU A 349 -17.71 -18.14 4.70
CA GLU A 349 -18.69 -18.85 5.53
C GLU A 349 -19.39 -19.96 4.74
#